data_AF-A0A1G1TFN6-F1
#
_entry.id   AF-A0A1G1TFN6-F1
#
_cell.length_a   1.000
_cell.length_b   1.000
_cell.length_c   1.000
_cell.angle_alpha   90.00
_cell.angle_beta   90.00
_cell.angle_gamma   90.00
#
_symmetry.space_group_name_H-M   'P 1'
#
loop_
_entity.id
_entity.type
_entity.pdbx_description
1 polymer ?
#
loop_
_entity_poly.entity_id
_entity_poly.type
_entity_poly.pdbx_seq_one_letter_code
_entity_poly.pdbx_strand_id
1 'polypeptide(L)'
;MLGVAGALAGCCANNVCDCDDARADAFYFKFDTGPGGFVPETELDTVVLKRYTLQLDDKGLPARIKTHLPTYTAYADSLDNAGTFDQVNVVRYIPTTATPLRPRVSTDTVLINNNAPFTQAGPRKLSTYLYRIEVRRAPGQLLHNDPRRYELNKITLAGEFYGTGCCTCYRNVSKTGILTNLGKANSDTPYTVTETDQVVPIPITK
;
A
#
# COMPACT_ATOMS: atom_id res chain seq x y z
N MET A 1 15.26 -38.22 44.39
CA MET A 1 14.43 -38.47 43.20
C MET A 1 14.90 -37.54 42.09
N LEU A 2 15.51 -38.10 41.04
CA LEU A 2 15.73 -37.43 39.75
C LEU A 2 14.34 -36.97 39.24
N GLY A 3 14.12 -35.75 38.74
CA GLY A 3 14.88 -35.07 37.69
C GLY A 3 14.23 -35.38 36.33
N VAL A 4 13.02 -34.85 36.08
CA VAL A 4 12.38 -34.90 34.75
C VAL A 4 12.24 -33.48 34.22
N ALA A 5 13.34 -32.97 33.68
CA ALA A 5 13.33 -31.83 32.78
C ALA A 5 13.76 -32.36 31.41
N GLY A 6 12.80 -32.52 30.49
CA GLY A 6 13.10 -32.93 29.13
C GLY A 6 11.89 -33.39 28.33
N ALA A 7 11.67 -32.68 27.21
CA ALA A 7 10.94 -33.09 26.00
C ALA A 7 9.59 -32.40 25.71
N LEU A 8 9.63 -31.12 25.33
CA LEU A 8 8.62 -30.52 24.43
C LEU A 8 9.21 -29.73 23.24
N ALA A 9 10.54 -29.70 23.07
CA ALA A 9 11.19 -29.00 21.95
C ALA A 9 11.46 -29.94 20.75
N GLY A 10 10.45 -30.67 20.28
CA GLY A 10 10.63 -31.70 19.24
C GLY A 10 9.62 -31.75 18.10
N CYS A 11 8.44 -31.13 18.17
CA CYS A 11 7.40 -31.36 17.17
C CYS A 11 7.42 -30.42 15.94
N CYS A 12 8.30 -29.41 15.91
CA CYS A 12 8.28 -28.38 14.86
C CYS A 12 9.51 -28.39 13.95
N ALA A 13 10.45 -29.32 14.15
CA ALA A 13 11.78 -29.26 13.53
C ALA A 13 11.79 -29.39 11.98
N ASN A 14 10.65 -29.68 11.34
CA ASN A 14 10.57 -29.86 9.90
C ASN A 14 9.33 -29.25 9.22
N ASN A 15 8.52 -28.46 9.92
CA ASN A 15 7.41 -27.75 9.30
C ASN A 15 7.87 -26.34 8.93
N VAL A 16 8.18 -26.12 7.66
CA VAL A 16 8.30 -24.76 7.13
C VAL A 16 6.90 -24.16 7.15
N CYS A 17 6.69 -23.15 8.00
CA CYS A 17 5.44 -22.41 8.01
C CYS A 17 5.38 -21.56 6.74
N ASP A 18 4.65 -22.04 5.73
CA ASP A 18 4.36 -21.26 4.52
C ASP A 18 3.20 -20.31 4.81
N CYS A 19 3.45 -19.32 5.67
CA CYS A 19 2.51 -18.24 5.91
C CYS A 19 2.90 -17.07 4.99
N ASP A 20 2.02 -16.66 4.07
CA ASP A 20 2.21 -15.42 3.28
C ASP A 20 1.89 -14.17 4.11
N ASP A 21 2.38 -14.13 5.36
CA ASP A 21 2.12 -13.07 6.34
C ASP A 21 2.56 -11.70 5.80
N ALA A 22 3.62 -11.69 4.99
CA ALA A 22 4.16 -10.47 4.39
C ALA A 22 3.17 -9.77 3.43
N ARG A 23 2.18 -10.49 2.90
CA ARG A 23 1.21 -9.97 1.92
C ARG A 23 -0.24 -9.97 2.41
N ALA A 24 -0.53 -10.58 3.55
CA ALA A 24 -1.88 -10.61 4.12
C ALA A 24 -2.55 -9.21 4.17
N ASP A 25 -1.81 -8.21 4.66
CA ASP A 25 -2.30 -6.82 4.76
C ASP A 25 -2.15 -5.99 3.47
N ALA A 26 -1.62 -6.56 2.38
CA ALA A 26 -1.26 -5.78 1.20
C ALA A 26 -2.49 -5.30 0.40
N PHE A 27 -2.42 -4.06 -0.08
CA PHE A 27 -3.29 -3.51 -1.12
C PHE A 27 -2.58 -3.57 -2.46
N TYR A 28 -3.28 -4.04 -3.48
CA TYR A 28 -2.81 -4.10 -4.86
C TYR A 28 -3.65 -3.14 -5.68
N PHE A 29 -3.02 -2.21 -6.37
CA PHE A 29 -3.69 -1.26 -7.25
C PHE A 29 -3.22 -1.53 -8.67
N LYS A 30 -4.15 -1.74 -9.59
CA LYS A 30 -3.84 -2.01 -11.00
C LYS A 30 -4.35 -0.88 -11.86
N PHE A 31 -3.49 -0.24 -12.64
CA PHE A 31 -3.91 0.75 -13.61
C PHE A 31 -4.65 0.08 -14.75
N ASP A 32 -5.83 0.61 -15.09
CA ASP A 32 -6.58 0.15 -16.25
C ASP A 32 -5.85 0.61 -17.52
N THR A 33 -5.32 -0.33 -18.30
CA THR A 33 -4.65 -0.08 -19.58
C THR A 33 -5.51 -0.52 -20.78
N GLY A 34 -6.80 -0.77 -20.57
CA GLY A 34 -7.75 -1.13 -21.61
C GLY A 34 -8.17 0.06 -22.49
N PRO A 35 -9.16 -0.14 -23.39
CA PRO A 35 -9.72 0.95 -24.19
C PRO A 35 -10.24 2.10 -23.32
N GLY A 36 -9.67 3.30 -23.48
CA GLY A 36 -10.01 4.48 -22.67
C GLY A 36 -9.27 4.58 -21.32
N GLY A 37 -8.42 3.60 -21.01
CA GLY A 37 -7.56 3.59 -19.83
C GLY A 37 -6.29 4.43 -20.01
N PHE A 38 -5.33 4.18 -19.12
CA PHE A 38 -4.00 4.76 -19.19
C PHE A 38 -3.19 4.21 -20.36
N VAL A 39 -2.51 5.08 -21.08
CA VAL A 39 -1.53 4.68 -22.10
C VAL A 39 -0.20 4.38 -21.42
N PRO A 40 0.29 3.13 -21.40
CA PRO A 40 1.49 2.77 -20.64
C PRO A 40 2.74 3.58 -21.02
N GLU A 41 2.95 3.80 -22.32
CA GLU A 41 4.14 4.44 -22.88
C GLU A 41 4.27 5.93 -22.54
N THR A 42 3.12 6.60 -22.40
CA THR A 42 3.08 8.07 -22.31
C THR A 42 2.47 8.55 -21.00
N GLU A 43 1.56 7.80 -20.41
CA GLU A 43 0.87 8.17 -19.18
C GLU A 43 1.41 7.43 -17.96
N LEU A 44 1.80 6.15 -18.08
CA LEU A 44 2.40 5.38 -16.97
C LEU A 44 3.94 5.31 -17.05
N ASP A 45 4.60 6.41 -17.44
CA ASP A 45 6.06 6.45 -17.45
C ASP A 45 6.63 6.26 -16.04
N THR A 46 6.14 7.02 -15.06
CA THR A 46 6.59 6.91 -13.67
C THR A 46 5.40 7.03 -12.73
N VAL A 47 5.18 6.05 -11.87
CA VAL A 47 4.23 6.16 -10.76
C VAL A 47 5.00 6.40 -9.48
N VAL A 48 4.65 7.46 -8.78
CA VAL A 48 5.23 7.83 -7.49
C VAL A 48 4.24 7.49 -6.40
N LEU A 49 4.67 6.67 -5.46
CA LEU A 49 3.95 6.45 -4.22
C LEU A 49 4.53 7.37 -3.16
N LYS A 50 3.66 8.15 -2.51
CA LYS A 50 3.98 8.93 -1.31
C LYS A 50 3.26 8.36 -0.09
N ARG A 51 3.91 8.44 1.06
CA ARG A 51 3.36 8.04 2.36
C ARG A 51 3.51 9.17 3.37
N TYR A 52 2.42 9.45 4.07
CA TYR A 52 2.35 10.47 5.13
C TYR A 52 2.00 9.81 6.45
N THR A 53 2.77 10.13 7.48
CA THR A 53 2.51 9.63 8.83
C THR A 53 1.29 10.32 9.41
N LEU A 54 0.30 9.55 9.87
CA LEU A 54 -0.83 10.09 10.59
C LEU A 54 -0.47 10.28 12.07
N GLN A 55 -1.01 11.35 12.66
CA GLN A 55 -1.01 11.52 14.11
C GLN A 55 -1.92 10.46 14.72
N LEU A 56 -1.47 9.85 15.82
CA LEU A 56 -2.20 8.82 16.54
C LEU A 56 -2.76 9.40 17.83
N ASP A 57 -3.93 8.93 18.25
CA ASP A 57 -4.48 9.24 19.56
C ASP A 57 -3.85 8.34 20.64
N ASP A 58 -4.27 8.52 21.90
CA ASP A 58 -3.77 7.74 23.04
C ASP A 58 -4.05 6.22 22.91
N LYS A 59 -4.94 5.84 21.97
CA LYS A 59 -5.28 4.44 21.68
C LYS A 59 -4.49 3.88 20.48
N GLY A 60 -3.55 4.66 19.92
CA GLY A 60 -2.76 4.27 18.76
C GLY A 60 -3.57 4.22 17.45
N LEU A 61 -4.80 4.75 17.44
CA LEU A 61 -5.61 4.87 16.24
C LEU A 61 -5.24 6.17 15.54
N PRO A 62 -5.38 6.27 14.21
CA PRO A 62 -5.28 7.55 13.53
C PRO A 62 -6.25 8.54 14.19
N ALA A 63 -5.70 9.50 14.93
CA ALA A 63 -6.51 10.58 15.46
C ALA A 63 -7.16 11.21 14.23
N ARG A 64 -8.49 11.45 14.26
CA ARG A 64 -9.08 12.43 13.35
C ARG A 64 -8.15 13.62 13.42
N ILE A 65 -7.52 13.94 12.30
CA ILE A 65 -6.41 14.88 12.30
C ILE A 65 -6.96 16.14 12.97
N LYS A 66 -6.56 16.41 14.22
CA LYS A 66 -6.89 17.67 14.90
C LYS A 66 -6.00 18.77 14.33
N THR A 67 -5.81 18.75 13.02
CA THR A 67 -5.33 19.90 12.29
C THR A 67 -6.52 20.84 12.16
N HIS A 68 -6.23 22.12 12.02
CA HIS A 68 -7.18 23.11 11.55
C HIS A 68 -7.69 22.82 10.12
N LEU A 69 -7.28 21.70 9.50
CA LEU A 69 -7.57 21.34 8.13
C LEU A 69 -8.73 20.34 8.08
N PRO A 70 -9.77 20.60 7.27
CA PRO A 70 -11.03 19.86 7.33
C PRO A 70 -10.99 18.46 6.70
N THR A 71 -9.93 18.09 5.96
CA THR A 71 -9.86 16.84 5.17
C THR A 71 -8.46 16.19 5.20
N TYR A 72 -8.38 14.88 4.93
CA TYR A 72 -7.11 14.16 4.71
C TYR A 72 -6.30 14.76 3.56
N THR A 73 -6.98 15.17 2.49
CA THR A 73 -6.36 15.82 1.33
C THR A 73 -5.66 17.12 1.73
N ALA A 74 -6.34 18.00 2.48
CA ALA A 74 -5.74 19.25 2.94
C ALA A 74 -4.51 19.00 3.84
N TYR A 75 -4.57 17.97 4.69
CA TYR A 75 -3.41 17.55 5.49
C TYR A 75 -2.23 17.11 4.61
N ALA A 76 -2.44 16.20 3.67
CA ALA A 76 -1.36 15.78 2.77
C ALA A 76 -0.83 16.93 1.91
N ASP A 77 -1.67 17.86 1.45
CA ASP A 77 -1.22 19.05 0.74
C ASP A 77 -0.32 19.94 1.61
N SER A 78 -0.65 20.08 2.90
CA SER A 78 0.19 20.82 3.85
C SER A 78 1.55 20.16 4.06
N LEU A 79 1.59 18.83 4.11
CA LEU A 79 2.83 18.06 4.25
C LEU A 79 3.65 18.04 2.96
N ASP A 80 3.00 18.02 1.79
CA ASP A 80 3.64 18.21 0.50
C ASP A 80 4.34 19.57 0.45
N ASN A 81 3.67 20.64 0.85
CA ASN A 81 4.24 21.99 0.92
C ASN A 81 5.41 22.09 1.92
N ALA A 82 5.34 21.34 3.02
CA ALA A 82 6.39 21.27 4.03
C ALA A 82 7.53 20.28 3.67
N GLY A 83 7.42 19.54 2.56
CA GLY A 83 8.39 18.50 2.19
C GLY A 83 8.46 17.33 3.17
N THR A 84 7.40 17.07 3.94
CA THR A 84 7.37 16.06 5.01
C THR A 84 6.61 14.81 4.59
N PHE A 85 7.29 13.93 3.83
CA PHE A 85 6.73 12.67 3.37
C PHE A 85 7.82 11.69 2.95
N ASP A 86 7.50 10.40 2.94
CA ASP A 86 8.31 9.39 2.26
C ASP A 86 7.83 9.26 0.81
N GLN A 87 8.75 9.08 -0.14
CA GLN A 87 8.39 8.82 -1.54
C GLN A 87 9.23 7.70 -2.15
N VAL A 88 8.62 6.97 -3.09
CA VAL A 88 9.29 5.95 -3.89
C VAL A 88 8.64 5.83 -5.27
N ASN A 89 9.45 5.57 -6.29
CA ASN A 89 8.97 5.31 -7.65
C ASN A 89 8.67 3.81 -7.78
N VAL A 90 7.41 3.46 -8.02
CA VAL A 90 6.90 2.07 -7.93
C VAL A 90 6.62 1.41 -9.27
N VAL A 91 6.32 2.19 -10.30
CA VAL A 91 6.11 1.68 -11.67
C VAL A 91 6.91 2.54 -12.61
N ARG A 92 7.55 1.90 -13.58
CA ARG A 92 8.21 2.64 -14.64
C ARG A 92 8.18 1.93 -15.99
N TYR A 93 7.39 2.44 -16.93
CA TYR A 93 7.44 1.96 -18.30
C TYR A 93 8.78 2.32 -18.94
N ILE A 94 9.53 1.33 -19.41
CA ILE A 94 10.75 1.51 -20.19
C ILE A 94 10.52 0.77 -21.52
N PRO A 95 10.43 1.47 -22.67
CA PRO A 95 10.24 0.80 -23.94
C PRO A 95 11.37 -0.18 -24.19
N THR A 96 11.07 -1.28 -24.89
CA THR A 96 12.03 -2.37 -25.16
C THR A 96 13.30 -1.90 -25.87
N THR A 97 13.24 -0.77 -26.58
CA THR A 97 14.33 -0.11 -27.28
C THR A 97 15.22 0.79 -26.42
N ALA A 98 14.86 1.08 -25.16
CA ALA A 98 15.63 1.96 -24.29
C ALA A 98 16.81 1.23 -23.60
N THR A 99 17.98 1.86 -23.66
CA THR A 99 19.24 1.41 -23.06
C THR A 99 19.07 1.18 -21.54
N PRO A 100 19.58 0.07 -20.97
CA PRO A 100 19.24 -0.43 -19.62
C PRO A 100 19.82 0.39 -18.45
N LEU A 101 20.13 1.67 -18.64
CA LEU A 101 20.78 2.51 -17.62
C LEU A 101 19.90 2.86 -16.42
N ARG A 102 18.65 2.39 -16.37
CA ARG A 102 17.72 2.65 -15.26
C ARG A 102 16.96 1.37 -14.89
N PRO A 103 16.70 1.10 -13.59
CA PRO A 103 15.94 -0.07 -13.15
C PRO A 103 14.59 -0.17 -13.86
N ARG A 104 14.29 -1.33 -14.45
CA ARG A 104 13.04 -1.62 -15.17
C ARG A 104 11.97 -2.08 -14.17
N VAL A 105 10.79 -1.46 -14.17
CA VAL A 105 9.63 -1.98 -13.43
C VAL A 105 8.44 -2.02 -14.38
N SER A 106 8.24 -3.19 -15.00
CA SER A 106 7.26 -3.44 -16.07
C SER A 106 5.83 -3.70 -15.57
N THR A 107 5.51 -3.35 -14.32
CA THR A 107 4.21 -3.70 -13.74
C THR A 107 3.24 -2.54 -13.89
N ASP A 108 2.00 -2.81 -14.29
CA ASP A 108 0.86 -1.88 -14.21
C ASP A 108 0.26 -1.84 -12.79
N THR A 109 0.97 -2.42 -11.82
CA THR A 109 0.46 -2.68 -10.48
C THR A 109 1.35 -2.02 -9.44
N VAL A 110 0.72 -1.33 -8.49
CA VAL A 110 1.33 -0.79 -7.27
C VAL A 110 0.92 -1.69 -6.10
N LEU A 111 1.91 -2.21 -5.40
CA LEU A 111 1.71 -2.92 -4.14
C LEU A 111 1.99 -1.97 -2.99
N ILE A 112 1.10 -1.94 -1.99
CA ILE A 112 1.32 -1.24 -0.72
C ILE A 112 1.09 -2.25 0.41
N ASN A 113 2.11 -2.52 1.23
CA ASN A 113 1.99 -3.32 2.45
C ASN A 113 2.81 -2.68 3.60
N ASN A 114 2.89 -3.36 4.75
CA ASN A 114 3.62 -2.84 5.92
C ASN A 114 5.13 -2.63 5.66
N ASN A 115 5.71 -3.37 4.71
CA ASN A 115 7.16 -3.51 4.52
C ASN A 115 7.66 -3.11 3.11
N ALA A 116 6.75 -2.75 2.22
CA ALA A 116 6.98 -2.46 0.81
C ALA A 116 5.88 -1.51 0.30
N PRO A 117 6.22 -0.57 -0.59
CA PRO A 117 7.55 -0.32 -1.13
C PRO A 117 8.45 0.48 -0.16
N PHE A 118 7.89 0.91 0.97
CA PHE A 118 8.62 1.59 2.03
C PHE A 118 9.08 0.61 3.08
N THR A 119 10.27 0.84 3.65
CA THR A 119 10.66 0.14 4.87
C THR A 119 9.69 0.46 6.00
N GLN A 120 9.47 -0.54 6.85
CA GLN A 120 8.60 -0.40 8.01
C GLN A 120 9.23 0.59 9.00
N ALA A 121 8.50 1.65 9.37
CA ALA A 121 8.95 2.62 10.36
C ALA A 121 8.44 2.22 11.76
N GLY A 122 9.26 1.47 12.50
CA GLY A 122 8.92 1.01 13.86
C GLY A 122 7.69 0.09 13.89
N PRO A 123 6.82 0.17 14.93
CA PRO A 123 5.66 -0.70 15.07
C PRO A 123 4.44 -0.27 14.25
N ARG A 124 4.58 0.75 13.40
CA ARG A 124 3.46 1.33 12.64
C ARG A 124 2.95 0.34 11.59
N LYS A 125 1.62 0.24 11.51
CA LYS A 125 0.90 -0.52 10.49
C LYS A 125 0.45 0.38 9.33
N LEU A 126 0.09 -0.21 8.21
CA LEU A 126 -0.49 0.48 7.04
C LEU A 126 -1.59 1.48 7.40
N SER A 127 -2.47 1.12 8.34
CA SER A 127 -3.59 1.96 8.80
C SER A 127 -3.17 3.26 9.48
N THR A 128 -1.91 3.39 9.88
CA THR A 128 -1.35 4.61 10.51
C THR A 128 -0.77 5.61 9.51
N TYR A 129 -1.00 5.37 8.22
CA TYR A 129 -0.52 6.21 7.13
C TYR A 129 -1.64 6.62 6.19
N LEU A 130 -1.40 7.73 5.51
CA LEU A 130 -2.11 8.17 4.31
C LEU A 130 -1.19 7.94 3.11
N TYR A 131 -1.74 7.44 2.00
CA TYR A 131 -0.96 7.19 0.79
C TYR A 131 -1.48 8.03 -0.37
N ARG A 132 -0.56 8.53 -1.19
CA ARG A 132 -0.89 9.14 -2.49
C ARG A 132 -0.16 8.44 -3.61
N ILE A 133 -0.90 8.09 -4.65
CA ILE A 133 -0.39 7.52 -5.89
C ILE A 133 -0.45 8.64 -6.93
N GLU A 134 0.71 9.06 -7.42
CA GLU A 134 0.83 10.10 -8.44
C GLU A 134 1.32 9.48 -9.74
N VAL A 135 0.57 9.67 -10.82
CA VAL A 135 1.00 9.28 -12.16
C VAL A 135 1.76 10.45 -12.79
N ARG A 136 2.98 10.18 -13.27
CA ARG A 136 3.86 11.15 -13.92
C ARG A 136 4.13 10.76 -15.36
N ARG A 137 4.15 11.77 -16.22
CA ARG A 137 4.48 11.67 -17.63
C ARG A 137 5.99 11.65 -17.84
N ALA A 138 6.47 11.00 -18.90
CA ALA A 138 7.87 11.08 -19.26
C ALA A 138 8.27 12.53 -19.57
N PRO A 139 9.42 13.05 -19.07
CA PRO A 139 10.39 12.42 -18.16
C PRO A 139 10.15 12.81 -16.69
N GLY A 140 9.27 12.08 -15.98
CA GLY A 140 8.96 12.32 -14.57
C GLY A 140 8.23 13.63 -14.24
N GLN A 141 7.61 14.28 -15.23
CA GLN A 141 6.83 15.50 -15.02
C GLN A 141 5.42 15.17 -14.50
N LEU A 142 4.94 15.96 -13.53
CA LEU A 142 3.53 15.91 -13.17
C LEU A 142 2.67 16.28 -14.39
N LEU A 143 1.53 15.62 -14.54
CA LEU A 143 0.54 15.98 -15.55
C LEU A 143 -0.01 17.38 -15.20
N HIS A 144 0.57 18.44 -15.78
CA HIS A 144 0.34 19.83 -15.38
C HIS A 144 -1.13 20.25 -15.43
N ASN A 145 -1.86 19.79 -16.44
CA ASN A 145 -3.25 20.16 -16.66
C ASN A 145 -4.26 19.17 -16.04
N ASP A 146 -3.77 18.03 -15.55
CA ASP A 146 -4.61 16.92 -15.11
C ASP A 146 -3.81 15.95 -14.23
N PRO A 147 -3.39 16.40 -13.03
CA PRO A 147 -2.58 15.60 -12.14
C PRO A 147 -3.42 14.41 -11.65
N ARG A 148 -3.21 13.25 -12.27
CA ARG A 148 -3.82 11.97 -11.88
C ARG A 148 -3.21 11.54 -10.55
N ARG A 149 -3.89 11.96 -9.48
CA ARG A 149 -3.51 11.70 -8.09
C ARG A 149 -4.64 10.93 -7.42
N TYR A 150 -4.27 9.82 -6.81
CA TYR A 150 -5.19 8.97 -6.06
C TYR A 150 -4.75 8.96 -4.60
N GLU A 151 -5.71 9.08 -3.70
CA GLU A 151 -5.47 9.08 -2.26
C GLU A 151 -6.12 7.85 -1.65
N LEU A 152 -5.32 7.03 -0.96
CA LEU A 152 -5.82 5.90 -0.17
C LEU A 152 -5.83 6.29 1.30
N ASN A 153 -7.01 6.38 1.88
CA ASN A 153 -7.22 6.77 3.27
C ASN A 153 -8.19 5.84 4.01
N LYS A 154 -8.37 6.09 5.32
CA LYS A 154 -9.27 5.33 6.21
C LYS A 154 -9.06 3.81 6.14
N ILE A 155 -7.80 3.39 6.04
CA ILE A 155 -7.44 1.98 5.96
C ILE A 155 -7.76 1.31 7.31
N THR A 156 -8.55 0.24 7.27
CA THR A 156 -8.82 -0.62 8.42
C THR A 156 -8.37 -2.03 8.09
N LEU A 157 -7.67 -2.66 9.03
CA LEU A 157 -7.18 -4.03 8.91
C LEU A 157 -7.76 -4.84 10.08
N ALA A 158 -8.43 -5.94 9.76
CA ALA A 158 -8.86 -6.96 10.69
C ALA A 158 -8.13 -8.24 10.34
N GLY A 159 -7.36 -8.75 11.28
CA GLY A 159 -6.61 -9.98 11.11
C GLY A 159 -6.64 -10.80 12.39
N GLU A 160 -6.29 -12.07 12.25
CA GLU A 160 -6.23 -13.00 13.35
C GLU A 160 -5.02 -13.92 13.21
N PHE A 161 -4.59 -14.45 14.34
CA PHE A 161 -3.59 -15.49 14.38
C PHE A 161 -4.28 -16.83 14.47
N TYR A 162 -3.91 -17.75 13.59
CA TYR A 162 -4.33 -19.14 13.67
C TYR A 162 -3.09 -20.03 13.74
N GLY A 163 -3.21 -21.17 14.41
CA GLY A 163 -2.08 -22.06 14.57
C GLY A 163 -2.50 -23.51 14.74
N THR A 164 -1.68 -24.41 14.22
CA THR A 164 -1.84 -25.87 14.29
C THR A 164 -0.95 -26.49 15.37
N GLY A 165 -0.51 -25.68 16.34
CA GLY A 165 0.42 -26.07 17.40
C GLY A 165 1.91 -25.99 17.02
N CYS A 166 2.25 -26.09 15.73
CA CYS A 166 3.63 -25.96 15.25
C CYS A 166 3.95 -24.60 14.61
N CYS A 167 2.93 -23.94 14.06
CA CYS A 167 3.04 -22.64 13.41
C CYS A 167 1.94 -21.73 13.96
N THR A 168 2.22 -20.44 14.05
CA THR A 168 1.22 -19.40 14.21
C THR A 168 1.34 -18.49 13.01
N CYS A 169 0.34 -18.50 12.13
CA CYS A 169 0.29 -17.64 10.95
C CYS A 169 -0.67 -16.48 11.22
N TYR A 170 -0.36 -15.32 10.65
CA TYR A 170 -1.28 -14.20 10.63
C TYR A 170 -2.08 -14.23 9.32
N ARG A 171 -3.40 -14.09 9.40
CA ARG A 171 -4.24 -13.89 8.22
C ARG A 171 -5.07 -12.64 8.33
N ASN A 172 -5.30 -11.98 7.19
CA ASN A 172 -6.11 -10.77 7.13
C ASN A 172 -7.56 -11.13 6.79
N VAL A 173 -8.39 -11.24 7.82
CA VAL A 173 -9.81 -11.58 7.67
C VAL A 173 -10.57 -10.53 6.85
N SER A 174 -10.21 -9.26 7.00
CA SER A 174 -10.78 -8.16 6.22
C SER A 174 -9.86 -6.95 6.17
N LYS A 175 -9.76 -6.34 4.99
CA LYS A 175 -9.14 -5.03 4.80
C LYS A 175 -10.09 -4.11 4.08
N THR A 176 -10.19 -2.89 4.58
CA THR A 176 -11.00 -1.84 3.98
C THR A 176 -10.19 -0.56 3.78
N GLY A 177 -10.61 0.28 2.84
CA GLY A 177 -10.04 1.59 2.60
C GLY A 177 -10.89 2.39 1.63
N ILE A 178 -10.60 3.69 1.49
CA ILE A 178 -11.22 4.55 0.49
C ILE A 178 -10.14 5.03 -0.47
N LEU A 179 -10.33 4.78 -1.76
CA LEU A 179 -9.54 5.40 -2.83
C LEU A 179 -10.31 6.60 -3.37
N THR A 180 -9.69 7.76 -3.39
CA THR A 180 -10.27 8.98 -3.94
C THR A 180 -9.42 9.45 -5.12
N ASN A 181 -10.02 9.72 -6.28
CA ASN A 181 -9.36 10.41 -7.37
C ASN A 181 -9.42 11.92 -7.11
N LEU A 182 -8.29 12.54 -6.76
CA LEU A 182 -8.23 13.95 -6.35
C LEU A 182 -8.51 14.92 -7.52
N GLY A 183 -8.50 14.45 -8.77
CA GLY A 183 -8.90 15.23 -9.94
C GLY A 183 -10.41 15.21 -10.22
N LYS A 184 -11.19 14.38 -9.52
CA LYS A 184 -12.63 14.19 -9.74
C LYS A 184 -13.41 14.37 -8.45
N ALA A 185 -14.34 15.32 -8.44
CA ALA A 185 -15.25 15.51 -7.30
C ALA A 185 -16.09 14.25 -7.05
N ASN A 186 -16.35 13.93 -5.78
CA ASN A 186 -17.16 12.78 -5.34
C ASN A 186 -16.69 11.43 -5.91
N SER A 187 -15.37 11.23 -5.98
CA SER A 187 -14.76 10.01 -6.52
C SER A 187 -14.38 8.97 -5.45
N ASP A 188 -14.82 9.18 -4.21
CA ASP A 188 -14.61 8.24 -3.10
C ASP A 188 -15.14 6.87 -3.46
N THR A 189 -14.23 5.91 -3.60
CA THR A 189 -14.55 4.53 -3.91
C THR A 189 -14.12 3.67 -2.72
N PRO A 190 -15.09 3.16 -1.92
CA PRO A 190 -14.76 2.25 -0.83
C PRO A 190 -14.37 0.88 -1.39
N TYR A 191 -13.35 0.29 -0.81
CA TYR A 191 -12.94 -1.07 -1.09
C TYR A 191 -13.00 -1.89 0.19
N THR A 192 -13.55 -3.09 0.05
CA THR A 192 -13.54 -4.12 1.07
C THR A 192 -13.03 -5.37 0.40
N VAL A 193 -11.91 -5.90 0.90
CA VAL A 193 -11.37 -7.18 0.48
C VAL A 193 -11.45 -8.10 1.69
N THR A 194 -12.37 -9.06 1.63
CA THR A 194 -12.48 -10.16 2.58
C THR A 194 -11.73 -11.35 1.99
N GLU A 195 -10.80 -11.96 2.74
CA GLU A 195 -9.98 -13.07 2.24
C GLU A 195 -10.84 -14.26 1.80
N THR A 196 -10.72 -14.62 0.51
CA THR A 196 -11.02 -15.94 -0.05
C THR A 196 -9.78 -16.50 -0.76
N ASP A 197 -8.58 -16.27 -0.20
CA ASP A 197 -7.27 -16.62 -0.78
C ASP A 197 -6.92 -15.96 -2.14
N GLN A 198 -7.76 -15.05 -2.65
CA GLN A 198 -7.53 -14.35 -3.91
C GLN A 198 -7.18 -12.89 -3.69
N VAL A 199 -6.00 -12.50 -4.18
CA VAL A 199 -5.60 -11.11 -4.30
C VAL A 199 -6.42 -10.46 -5.40
N VAL A 200 -7.42 -9.66 -5.02
CA VAL A 200 -8.20 -8.85 -5.98
C VAL A 200 -7.57 -7.47 -6.11
N PRO A 201 -6.99 -7.12 -7.28
CA PRO A 201 -6.43 -5.79 -7.47
C PRO A 201 -7.54 -4.74 -7.56
N ILE A 202 -7.30 -3.60 -6.93
CA ILE A 202 -8.14 -2.41 -6.99
C ILE A 202 -7.86 -1.69 -8.31
N PRO A 203 -8.85 -1.56 -9.21
CA PRO A 203 -8.64 -0.87 -10.48
C PRO A 203 -8.46 0.63 -10.24
N ILE A 204 -7.40 1.20 -10.81
CA ILE A 204 -7.21 2.65 -10.96
C ILE A 204 -7.64 3.01 -12.37
N THR A 205 -8.71 3.79 -12.47
CA THR A 205 -9.24 4.31 -13.73
C THR A 205 -8.81 5.75 -13.95
N LYS A 206 -8.75 6.14 -15.22
CA LYS A 206 -8.35 7.47 -15.65
C LYS A 206 -9.30 8.54 -15.10
#